data_AF-A0A846YUI9-F1
#
_entry.id   AF-A0A846YUI9-F1
#
_cell.length_a   1.000
_cell.length_b   1.000
_cell.length_c   1.000
_cell.angle_alpha   90.00
_cell.angle_beta   90.00
_cell.angle_gamma   90.00
#
_symmetry.space_group_name_H-M   'P 1'
#
loop_
_entity.id
_entity.type
_entity.pdbx_description
1 polymer ?
#
loop_
_entity_poly.entity_id
_entity_poly.type
_entity_poly.pdbx_seq_one_letter_code
_entity_poly.pdbx_strand_id
1 'polypeptide(L)'
;MSCLGERLTALVDDELGHEERDRVLAHLAGCALCRAEVAGLRRLKGRLRGLSELPAADGTDDLPTPDFLTRLRALPAAEPSAPADVPPGPSEPP
;
A
#
# COMPACT_ATOMS: atom_id res chain seq x y z
N MET A 1 -5.75 28.00 12.88
CA MET A 1 -6.43 27.46 11.68
C MET A 1 -6.03 26.01 11.55
N SER A 2 -6.85 25.09 12.06
CA SER A 2 -6.59 23.65 11.98
C SER A 2 -6.94 23.12 10.60
N CYS A 3 -6.06 22.31 10.01
CA CYS A 3 -6.32 21.61 8.75
C CYS A 3 -7.41 20.53 8.95
N LEU A 4 -8.11 20.17 7.87
CA LEU A 4 -9.34 19.38 7.92
C LEU A 4 -9.15 17.85 7.96
N GLY A 5 -7.92 17.33 7.84
CA GLY A 5 -7.60 15.90 8.05
C GLY A 5 -8.54 14.93 7.33
N GLU A 6 -9.09 13.95 8.05
CA GLU A 6 -10.10 12.98 7.57
C GLU A 6 -11.31 13.60 6.83
N ARG A 7 -11.68 14.85 7.10
CA ARG A 7 -12.81 15.48 6.37
C ARG A 7 -12.46 15.74 4.90
N LEU A 8 -11.18 15.87 4.56
CA LEU A 8 -10.74 16.03 3.17
C LEU A 8 -10.81 14.72 2.39
N THR A 9 -10.49 13.58 3.01
CA THR A 9 -10.67 12.26 2.38
C THR A 9 -12.15 11.96 2.18
N ALA A 10 -12.97 12.14 3.21
CA ALA A 10 -14.43 12.00 3.09
C ALA A 10 -15.04 12.91 2.00
N LEU A 11 -14.53 14.14 1.83
CA LEU A 11 -14.93 15.01 0.71
C LEU A 11 -14.59 14.41 -0.66
N VAL A 12 -13.38 13.85 -0.81
CA VAL A 12 -12.96 13.22 -2.08
C VAL A 12 -13.75 11.95 -2.36
N ASP A 13 -14.20 11.28 -1.30
CA ASP A 13 -15.02 10.07 -1.37
C ASP A 13 -16.53 10.29 -1.47
N ASP A 14 -16.97 11.55 -1.41
CA ASP A 14 -18.38 11.97 -1.44
C ASP A 14 -19.18 11.41 -0.25
N GLU A 15 -18.50 11.20 0.88
CA GLU A 15 -19.07 10.65 2.11
C GLU A 15 -19.55 11.73 3.08
N LEU A 16 -19.39 13.01 2.72
CA LEU A 16 -19.85 14.13 3.54
C LEU A 16 -21.34 14.43 3.30
N GLY A 17 -22.09 14.62 4.40
CA GLY A 17 -23.42 15.23 4.34
C GLY A 17 -23.37 16.66 3.81
N HIS A 18 -24.50 17.17 3.30
CA HIS A 18 -24.56 18.47 2.62
C HIS A 18 -24.01 19.63 3.46
N GLU A 19 -24.41 19.75 4.72
CA GLU A 19 -23.95 20.83 5.61
C GLU A 19 -22.45 20.77 5.94
N GLU A 20 -21.88 19.56 6.02
CA GLU A 20 -20.45 19.41 6.26
C GLU A 20 -19.64 19.70 5.00
N ARG A 21 -20.15 19.25 3.84
CA ARG A 21 -19.56 19.56 2.55
C ARG A 21 -19.47 21.06 2.32
N ASP A 22 -20.53 21.81 2.61
CA ASP A 22 -20.53 23.27 2.44
C ASP A 22 -19.52 23.97 3.37
N ARG A 23 -19.40 23.51 4.63
CA ARG A 23 -18.39 24.00 5.57
C ARG A 23 -16.95 23.74 5.08
N VAL A 24 -16.71 22.55 4.53
CA VAL A 24 -15.41 22.19 3.96
C VAL A 24 -15.12 23.04 2.71
N LEU A 25 -16.09 23.23 1.82
CA LEU A 25 -15.94 24.06 0.63
C LEU A 25 -15.64 25.53 0.99
N ALA A 26 -16.30 26.08 2.01
CA ALA A 26 -16.01 27.41 2.51
C ALA A 26 -14.56 27.54 3.01
N HIS A 27 -14.04 26.51 3.70
CA HIS A 27 -12.63 26.48 4.11
C HIS A 27 -11.67 26.40 2.92
N LEU A 28 -11.98 25.57 1.90
CA LEU A 28 -11.17 25.44 0.70
C LEU A 28 -11.09 26.74 -0.13
N ALA A 29 -12.11 27.59 -0.04
CA ALA A 29 -12.05 28.92 -0.65
C ALA A 29 -10.92 29.77 -0.05
N GLY A 30 -10.67 29.66 1.26
CA GLY A 30 -9.67 30.44 2.00
C GLY A 30 -8.31 29.77 2.23
N CYS A 31 -8.20 28.45 2.08
CA CYS A 31 -7.00 27.70 2.46
C CYS A 31 -6.32 27.01 1.27
N ALA A 32 -5.19 27.56 0.81
CA ALA A 32 -4.42 26.99 -0.30
C ALA A 32 -3.81 25.61 0.02
N LEU A 33 -3.41 25.37 1.27
CA LEU A 33 -2.87 24.08 1.71
C LEU A 33 -3.89 22.95 1.57
N CYS A 34 -5.10 23.15 2.11
CA CYS A 34 -6.16 22.14 1.99
C CYS A 34 -6.59 21.93 0.53
N ARG A 35 -6.54 22.96 -0.33
CA ARG A 35 -6.76 22.77 -1.77
C ARG A 35 -5.71 21.88 -2.43
N ALA A 36 -4.43 22.08 -2.08
CA ALA A 36 -3.35 21.28 -2.62
C ALA A 36 -3.48 19.81 -2.19
N GLU A 37 -3.88 19.57 -0.94
CA GLU A 37 -4.13 18.24 -0.39
C GLU A 37 -5.31 17.53 -1.08
N VAL A 38 -6.45 18.20 -1.24
CA VAL A 38 -7.61 17.67 -2.00
C VAL A 38 -7.22 17.34 -3.44
N ALA A 39 -6.40 18.17 -4.09
CA ALA A 39 -5.91 17.88 -5.43
C ALA A 39 -5.01 16.63 -5.45
N GLY A 40 -4.19 16.42 -4.42
CA GLY A 40 -3.40 15.19 -4.23
C GLY A 40 -4.28 13.95 -4.06
N LEU A 41 -5.26 14.02 -3.17
CA LEU A 41 -6.22 12.93 -2.91
C LEU A 41 -7.04 12.58 -4.16
N ARG A 42 -7.52 13.55 -4.93
CA ARG A 42 -8.23 13.30 -6.19
C ARG A 42 -7.35 12.62 -7.25
N ARG A 43 -6.08 13.01 -7.35
CA ARG A 43 -5.12 12.32 -8.23
C ARG A 43 -4.89 10.88 -7.78
N LEU A 44 -4.76 10.64 -6.48
CA LEU A 44 -4.63 9.30 -5.93
C LEU A 44 -5.87 8.45 -6.23
N LYS A 45 -7.07 8.96 -5.96
CA LYS A 45 -8.35 8.30 -6.27
C LYS A 45 -8.47 7.97 -7.76
N GLY A 46 -8.06 8.87 -8.64
CA GLY A 46 -8.02 8.62 -10.08
C GLY A 46 -7.09 7.46 -10.46
N ARG A 47 -5.88 7.40 -9.86
CA ARG A 47 -4.96 6.26 -10.06
C ARG A 47 -5.55 4.95 -9.57
N LEU A 48 -6.18 4.95 -8.39
CA LEU A 48 -6.84 3.76 -7.83
C LEU A 48 -8.00 3.29 -8.71
N ARG A 49 -8.80 4.21 -9.25
CA ARG A 49 -9.83 3.88 -10.24
C ARG A 49 -9.23 3.27 -11.50
N GLY A 50 -8.16 3.85 -12.04
CA GLY A 50 -7.48 3.29 -13.20
C GLY A 50 -6.96 1.86 -12.97
N LEU A 51 -6.52 1.53 -11.75
CA LEU A 51 -6.15 0.16 -11.38
C LEU A 51 -7.35 -0.79 -11.32
N SER A 52 -8.54 -0.29 -10.97
CA SER A 52 -9.78 -1.07 -10.92
C SER A 52 -10.46 -1.20 -12.29
N GLU A 53 -10.16 -0.30 -13.22
CA GLU A 53 -10.67 -0.29 -14.61
C GLU A 53 -9.78 -1.05 -15.58
N LEU A 54 -8.56 -1.41 -15.18
CA LEU A 54 -7.87 -2.53 -15.81
C LEU A 54 -8.88 -3.68 -15.87
N PRO A 55 -8.89 -4.48 -16.97
CA PRO A 55 -9.59 -5.74 -16.93
C PRO A 55 -9.28 -6.35 -15.58
N ALA A 56 -10.28 -6.88 -14.89
CA ALA A 56 -9.95 -7.85 -13.88
C ALA A 56 -8.99 -8.79 -14.63
N ALA A 57 -7.72 -8.75 -14.26
CA ALA A 57 -7.04 -10.00 -14.14
C ALA A 57 -7.88 -10.65 -13.03
N ASP A 58 -9.04 -11.25 -13.39
CA ASP A 58 -9.49 -12.46 -12.74
C ASP A 58 -8.18 -13.19 -12.64
N GLY A 59 -7.64 -13.26 -11.42
CA GLY A 59 -6.20 -13.31 -11.26
C GLY A 59 -5.57 -14.51 -11.96
N THR A 60 -6.32 -15.42 -12.58
CA THR A 60 -5.89 -16.50 -13.46
C THR A 60 -4.73 -16.16 -14.42
N ASP A 61 -4.64 -14.95 -14.98
CA ASP A 61 -3.54 -14.60 -15.91
C ASP A 61 -2.25 -14.10 -15.22
N ASP A 62 -2.35 -13.52 -14.01
CA ASP A 62 -1.19 -13.03 -13.22
C ASP A 62 -0.96 -13.86 -11.94
N LEU A 63 -1.82 -14.85 -11.69
CA LEU A 63 -1.65 -15.85 -10.64
C LEU A 63 -0.55 -16.78 -11.13
N PRO A 64 0.37 -17.16 -10.25
CA PRO A 64 1.20 -18.30 -10.53
C PRO A 64 0.34 -19.48 -10.96
N THR A 65 0.70 -20.06 -12.11
CA THR A 65 0.04 -21.26 -12.64
C THR A 65 -0.18 -22.30 -11.53
N PRO A 66 -1.28 -23.08 -11.58
CA PRO A 66 -1.54 -24.13 -10.57
C PRO A 66 -0.37 -25.09 -10.37
N ASP A 67 0.40 -25.34 -11.43
CA ASP A 67 1.62 -26.14 -11.39
C ASP A 67 2.74 -25.46 -10.56
N PHE A 68 2.96 -24.16 -10.74
CA PHE A 68 3.89 -23.40 -9.90
C PHE A 68 3.50 -23.46 -8.42
N LEU A 69 2.22 -23.25 -8.09
CA LEU A 69 1.72 -23.34 -6.71
C LEU A 69 1.91 -24.74 -6.12
N THR A 70 1.75 -25.78 -6.93
CA THR A 70 1.97 -27.17 -6.55
C THR A 70 3.44 -27.43 -6.22
N ARG A 71 4.35 -26.96 -7.08
CA ARG A 71 5.80 -27.04 -6.85
C ARG A 71 6.23 -26.30 -5.59
N LEU A 72 5.68 -25.10 -5.36
CA LEU A 72 6.01 -24.27 -4.20
C LEU A 72 5.58 -24.93 -2.88
N ARG A 73 4.41 -25.57 -2.86
CA ARG A 73 3.93 -26.34 -1.70
C ARG A 73 4.71 -27.63 -1.46
N ALA A 74 5.38 -28.14 -2.50
CA ALA A 74 6.23 -29.32 -2.41
C ALA A 74 7.68 -28.99 -2.02
N LEU A 75 8.06 -27.71 -1.95
CA LEU A 75 9.38 -27.33 -1.48
C LEU A 75 9.50 -27.68 0.01
N PRO A 76 10.58 -28.37 0.43
CA PRO A 76 10.87 -28.53 1.85
C PRO A 76 11.07 -27.14 2.46
N ALA A 77 10.56 -26.94 3.68
CA ALA A 77 10.91 -25.75 4.44
C ALA A 77 12.44 -25.70 4.52
N ALA A 78 13.04 -24.58 4.12
CA ALA A 78 14.47 -24.39 4.27
C ALA A 78 14.78 -24.48 5.77
N GLU A 79 15.36 -25.60 6.20
CA GLU A 79 15.87 -25.71 7.56
C GLU A 79 16.96 -24.65 7.70
N PRO A 80 16.90 -23.78 8.73
CA PRO A 80 17.98 -22.86 8.98
C PRO A 80 19.25 -23.68 9.17
N SER A 81 20.17 -23.58 8.21
CA SER A 81 21.49 -24.19 8.30
C SER A 81 22.09 -23.77 9.63
N ALA A 82 22.27 -24.72 10.53
CA ALA A 82 23.03 -24.49 11.75
C ALA A 82 24.39 -23.89 11.36
N PRO A 83 24.91 -22.90 12.09
CA PRO A 83 26.22 -22.35 11.79
C PRO A 83 27.23 -23.48 11.83
N ALA A 84 27.97 -23.64 10.73
CA ALA A 84 29.03 -24.63 10.61
C ALA A 84 29.97 -24.48 11.82
N ASP A 85 30.10 -25.57 12.57
CA ASP A 85 31.08 -25.70 13.64
C ASP A 85 32.46 -25.55 13.00
N VAL A 86 33.08 -24.38 13.17
CA VAL A 86 34.43 -24.10 12.69
C VAL A 86 35.37 -24.88 13.59
N PRO A 87 36.13 -25.88 13.08
CA PRO A 87 37.09 -26.58 13.92
C PRO A 87 38.15 -25.60 14.41
N PRO A 88 38.52 -25.61 15.70
CA PRO A 88 39.58 -24.75 16.21
C PRO A 88 40.91 -25.10 15.53
N GLY A 89 41.52 -24.11 14.88
CA GLY A 89 42.85 -24.24 14.29
C GLY A 89 43.92 -24.57 15.34
N PRO A 90 45.01 -25.24 14.95
CA PRO A 90 46.03 -25.69 15.89
C PRO A 90 46.74 -24.50 16.56
N SER A 91 46.84 -24.58 17.89
CA SER A 91 47.57 -23.65 18.75
C SER A 91 49.07 -23.70 18.46
N GLU A 92 49.67 -22.55 18.18
CA GLU A 92 51.12 -22.37 18.07
C GLU A 92 51.71 -22.05 19.46
N PRO A 93 52.70 -22.81 19.97
CA PRO A 93 53.39 -22.51 21.22
C PRO A 93 54.68 -21.67 20.97
N PRO A 94 55.33 -21.14 22.02
CA PRO A 94 56.04 -19.85 22.02
C PRO A 94 57.40 -19.81 21.30
#